data_AF-A0A5C1DGP4-F1
#
_entry.id   AF-A0A5C1DGP4-F1
#
_cell.length_a   1.000
_cell.length_b   1.000
_cell.length_c   1.000
_cell.angle_alpha   90.00
_cell.angle_beta   90.00
_cell.angle_gamma   90.00
#
_symmetry.space_group_name_H-M   'P 1'
#
loop_
_entity.id
_entity.type
_entity.pdbx_description
1 polymer ?
#
loop_
_entity_poly.entity_id
_entity_poly.type
_entity_poly.pdbx_seq_one_letter_code
_entity_poly.pdbx_strand_id
1 'polypeptide(L)'
;MSILDCDISLPSGFRPQDILAFHRRDGERLAEQVDDDGLKKGLLWRGQPACLALRFADGHAHLRLMVDGEAGADGQAELAGMGRRMLGLNQPVEAFERQYRDHPQLGALIAARAGLRVPQTATPFEALAWAITGQQISVAAAVTIRRRMLLLCDCRHSSGLLCHPDAARLAALTADQLGEAGFSRAKSRAVLALSQAAANGTLPLDAWLAGTPADQIAERLLAVPGIGPWTVSYALLRGYGWLDGSLHGDVAVRKALGMVLGQAGKPDQKQTQEWLGAFAPWRALVAAHLWALLQAGGF
;
A
#
# COMPACT_ATOMS: atom_id res chain seq x y z
N MET A 1 -28.16 -3.22 -2.40
CA MET A 1 -27.07 -3.50 -1.46
C MET A 1 -26.70 -4.96 -1.61
N SER A 2 -25.46 -5.25 -2.00
CA SER A 2 -24.91 -6.61 -2.08
C SER A 2 -23.96 -6.86 -0.92
N ILE A 3 -23.87 -8.12 -0.48
CA ILE A 3 -22.92 -8.55 0.55
C ILE A 3 -22.11 -9.71 -0.02
N LEU A 4 -20.79 -9.64 0.16
CA LEU A 4 -19.86 -10.70 -0.15
C LEU A 4 -19.10 -11.07 1.13
N ASP A 5 -18.86 -12.35 1.37
CA ASP A 5 -18.17 -12.85 2.57
C ASP A 5 -17.06 -13.80 2.15
N CYS A 6 -15.83 -13.57 2.61
CA CYS A 6 -14.69 -14.43 2.31
C CYS A 6 -13.96 -14.79 3.60
N ASP A 7 -13.63 -16.06 3.74
CA ASP A 7 -12.81 -16.58 4.82
C ASP A 7 -11.43 -16.97 4.28
N ILE A 8 -10.36 -16.56 4.97
CA ILE A 8 -8.98 -16.84 4.58
C ILE A 8 -8.22 -17.41 5.78
N SER A 9 -7.76 -18.66 5.67
CA SER A 9 -6.82 -19.25 6.63
C SER A 9 -5.48 -18.52 6.63
N LEU A 10 -4.96 -18.28 7.83
CA LEU A 10 -3.69 -17.60 8.04
C LEU A 10 -2.59 -18.60 8.41
N PRO A 11 -1.35 -18.40 7.93
CA PRO A 11 -0.24 -19.25 8.31
C PRO A 11 0.10 -19.09 9.81
N SER A 12 0.71 -20.13 10.39
CA SER A 12 1.24 -20.05 11.76
C SER A 12 2.23 -18.90 11.88
N GLY A 13 2.08 -18.05 12.90
CA GLY A 13 2.94 -16.89 13.10
C GLY A 13 2.57 -15.68 12.24
N PHE A 14 1.43 -15.71 11.53
CA PHE A 14 0.88 -14.50 10.91
C PHE A 14 0.73 -13.38 11.95
N ARG A 15 0.91 -12.14 11.50
CA ARG A 15 1.00 -10.96 12.37
C ARG A 15 -0.13 -9.98 12.07
N PRO A 16 -1.37 -10.21 12.56
CA PRO A 16 -2.51 -9.33 12.30
C PRO A 16 -2.24 -7.87 12.64
N GLN A 17 -1.50 -7.63 13.73
CA GLN A 17 -1.19 -6.29 14.20
C GLN A 17 -0.36 -5.47 13.21
N ASP A 18 0.44 -6.10 12.34
CA ASP A 18 1.18 -5.37 11.30
C ASP A 18 0.22 -4.84 10.22
N ILE A 19 -0.82 -5.62 9.87
CA ILE A 19 -1.90 -5.19 8.96
C ILE A 19 -2.71 -4.06 9.60
N LEU A 20 -3.15 -4.25 10.85
CA LEU A 20 -3.96 -3.25 11.57
C LEU A 20 -3.21 -1.94 11.76
N ALA A 21 -1.92 -1.99 12.11
CA ALA A 21 -1.09 -0.80 12.28
C ALA A 21 -0.96 0.02 10.98
N PHE A 22 -0.84 -0.64 9.82
CA PHE A 22 -0.85 0.06 8.52
C PHE A 22 -2.16 0.81 8.26
N HIS A 23 -3.30 0.29 8.72
CA HIS A 23 -4.60 0.96 8.56
C HIS A 23 -4.90 1.99 9.67
N ARG A 24 -4.23 1.93 10.83
CA ARG A 24 -4.48 2.81 11.99
C ARG A 24 -3.85 4.22 11.87
N ARG A 25 -3.26 4.56 10.72
CA ARG A 25 -2.47 5.80 10.52
C ARG A 25 -3.29 7.10 10.59
N ASP A 26 -4.61 7.04 10.36
CA ASP A 26 -5.49 8.20 10.45
C ASP A 26 -6.32 8.19 11.73
N GLY A 27 -5.98 9.10 12.66
CA GLY A 27 -6.66 9.23 13.95
C GLY A 27 -8.12 9.70 13.87
N GLU A 28 -8.53 10.36 12.78
CA GLU A 28 -9.91 10.83 12.58
C GLU A 28 -10.85 9.72 12.07
N ARG A 29 -10.28 8.60 11.63
CA ARG A 29 -11.02 7.38 11.26
C ARG A 29 -12.15 7.58 10.23
N LEU A 30 -11.99 8.55 9.33
CA LEU A 30 -13.04 8.89 8.35
C LEU A 30 -13.23 7.81 7.28
N ALA A 31 -12.14 7.18 6.83
CA ALA A 31 -12.15 6.12 5.82
C ALA A 31 -11.77 4.74 6.38
N GLU A 32 -11.05 4.70 7.50
CA GLU A 32 -10.66 3.48 8.19
C GLU A 32 -10.97 3.55 9.67
N GLN A 33 -11.69 2.56 10.20
CA GLN A 33 -11.87 2.37 11.63
C GLN A 33 -11.16 1.08 12.01
N VAL A 34 -10.15 1.16 12.87
CA VAL A 34 -9.34 0.02 13.29
C VAL A 34 -9.48 -0.16 14.80
N ASP A 35 -9.76 -1.39 15.22
CA ASP A 35 -9.78 -1.81 16.63
C ASP A 35 -8.69 -2.89 16.84
N ASP A 36 -8.81 -3.73 17.86
CA ASP A 36 -7.75 -4.67 18.27
C ASP A 36 -7.71 -5.93 17.39
N ASP A 37 -8.84 -6.36 16.85
CA ASP A 37 -9.01 -7.60 16.12
C ASP A 37 -9.47 -7.40 14.67
N GLY A 38 -9.62 -6.16 14.20
CA GLY A 38 -10.05 -5.93 12.84
C GLY A 38 -10.07 -4.47 12.39
N LEU A 39 -10.64 -4.28 11.21
CA LEU A 39 -10.84 -2.98 10.61
C LEU A 39 -12.11 -2.92 9.77
N LYS A 40 -12.66 -1.72 9.65
CA LYS A 40 -13.60 -1.33 8.59
C LYS A 40 -12.94 -0.30 7.69
N LYS A 41 -13.10 -0.44 6.38
CA LYS A 41 -12.51 0.45 5.37
C LYS A 41 -13.52 0.81 4.30
N GLY A 42 -13.71 2.10 4.05
CA GLY A 42 -14.43 2.61 2.89
C GLY A 42 -13.59 2.51 1.61
N LEU A 43 -14.17 1.98 0.54
CA LEU A 43 -13.57 1.91 -0.79
C LEU A 43 -14.64 1.99 -1.88
N LEU A 44 -14.26 2.27 -3.12
CA LEU A 44 -15.13 2.10 -4.27
C LEU A 44 -14.93 0.71 -4.88
N TRP A 45 -16.02 -0.03 -5.03
CA TRP A 45 -16.10 -1.34 -5.66
C TRP A 45 -16.83 -1.20 -6.99
N ARG A 46 -16.10 -1.32 -8.12
CA ARG A 46 -16.68 -1.15 -9.47
C ARG A 46 -17.49 0.15 -9.61
N GLY A 47 -16.95 1.24 -9.03
CA GLY A 47 -17.58 2.56 -9.01
C GLY A 47 -18.66 2.77 -7.94
N GLN A 48 -19.04 1.73 -7.19
CA GLN A 48 -20.04 1.80 -6.12
C GLN A 48 -19.38 1.96 -4.74
N PRO A 49 -19.92 2.81 -3.84
CA PRO A 49 -19.47 2.84 -2.46
C PRO A 49 -19.58 1.48 -1.78
N ALA A 50 -18.53 1.10 -1.07
CA ALA A 50 -18.46 -0.15 -0.34
C ALA A 50 -17.71 0.00 0.99
N CYS A 51 -18.11 -0.82 1.96
CA CYS A 51 -17.41 -0.98 3.24
C CYS A 51 -16.88 -2.40 3.36
N LEU A 52 -15.56 -2.54 3.39
CA LEU A 52 -14.87 -3.77 3.75
C LEU A 52 -14.73 -3.84 5.28
N ALA A 53 -15.29 -4.87 5.90
CA ALA A 53 -14.97 -5.28 7.25
C ALA A 53 -14.02 -6.48 7.20
N LEU A 54 -12.91 -6.43 7.94
CA LEU A 54 -11.95 -7.52 8.10
C LEU A 54 -11.81 -7.81 9.61
N ARG A 55 -12.00 -9.07 10.00
CA ARG A 55 -11.88 -9.55 11.38
C ARG A 55 -10.92 -10.72 11.46
N PHE A 56 -10.05 -10.70 12.46
CA PHE A 56 -9.10 -11.76 12.75
C PHE A 56 -9.61 -12.59 13.93
N ALA A 57 -9.83 -13.89 13.73
CA ALA A 57 -10.24 -14.80 14.79
C ALA A 57 -9.72 -16.20 14.49
N ASP A 58 -9.27 -16.93 15.51
CA ASP A 58 -8.95 -18.37 15.43
C ASP A 58 -7.99 -18.78 14.29
N GLY A 59 -7.05 -17.92 13.92
CA GLY A 59 -6.11 -18.18 12.81
C GLY A 59 -6.71 -17.93 11.42
N HIS A 60 -7.83 -17.24 11.34
CA HIS A 60 -8.53 -16.87 10.12
C HIS A 60 -8.69 -15.34 10.01
N ALA A 61 -8.83 -14.88 8.77
CA ALA A 61 -9.27 -13.54 8.41
C ALA A 61 -10.64 -13.63 7.73
N HIS A 62 -11.66 -13.12 8.39
CA HIS A 62 -13.02 -13.02 7.87
C HIS A 62 -13.22 -11.65 7.23
N LEU A 63 -13.48 -11.62 5.93
CA LEU A 63 -13.76 -10.43 5.15
C LEU A 63 -15.23 -10.38 4.81
N ARG A 64 -15.87 -9.24 5.04
CA ARG A 64 -17.23 -8.93 4.58
C ARG A 64 -17.20 -7.63 3.80
N LEU A 65 -17.63 -7.64 2.55
CA LEU A 65 -17.79 -6.45 1.73
C LEU A 65 -19.27 -6.13 1.57
N MET A 66 -19.69 -4.98 2.08
CA MET A 66 -21.03 -4.43 1.85
C MET A 66 -20.93 -3.39 0.73
N VAL A 67 -21.70 -3.54 -0.34
CA VAL A 67 -21.69 -2.64 -1.50
C VAL A 67 -23.06 -1.97 -1.62
N ASP A 68 -23.09 -0.64 -1.75
CA ASP A 68 -24.30 0.16 -1.99
C ASP A 68 -24.80 0.05 -3.45
N GLY A 69 -24.74 -1.15 -4.00
CA GLY A 69 -25.03 -1.45 -5.38
C GLY A 69 -24.90 -2.94 -5.63
N GLU A 70 -24.61 -3.32 -6.87
CA GLU A 70 -24.33 -4.70 -7.25
C GLU A 70 -22.84 -5.01 -7.09
N ALA A 71 -22.54 -6.15 -6.48
CA ALA A 71 -21.15 -6.62 -6.32
C ALA A 71 -20.54 -7.17 -7.63
N GLY A 72 -21.36 -7.53 -8.62
CA GLY A 72 -20.95 -8.22 -9.85
C GLY A 72 -20.82 -9.74 -9.66
N ALA A 73 -20.91 -10.49 -10.76
CA ALA A 73 -20.91 -11.95 -10.75
C ALA A 73 -19.62 -12.55 -10.18
N ASP A 74 -18.46 -11.96 -10.48
CA ASP A 74 -17.15 -12.43 -10.02
C ASP A 74 -16.75 -11.87 -8.65
N GLY A 75 -17.63 -11.10 -8.00
CA GLY A 75 -17.27 -10.30 -6.84
C GLY A 75 -16.73 -11.12 -5.66
N GLN A 76 -17.19 -12.35 -5.50
CA GLN A 76 -16.71 -13.27 -4.47
C GLN A 76 -15.23 -13.65 -4.67
N ALA A 77 -14.83 -13.97 -5.91
CA ALA A 77 -13.44 -14.30 -6.24
C ALA A 77 -12.54 -13.06 -6.15
N GLU A 78 -13.04 -11.91 -6.59
CA GLU A 78 -12.33 -10.63 -6.49
C GLU A 78 -12.07 -10.22 -5.04
N LEU A 79 -13.06 -10.39 -4.15
CA LEU A 79 -12.91 -10.13 -2.71
C LEU A 79 -11.85 -11.04 -2.10
N ALA A 80 -11.88 -12.34 -2.41
CA ALA A 80 -10.86 -13.28 -1.92
C ALA A 80 -9.45 -12.91 -2.40
N GLY A 81 -9.31 -12.57 -3.68
CA GLY A 81 -8.05 -12.11 -4.25
C GLY A 81 -7.53 -10.83 -3.60
N MET A 82 -8.40 -9.82 -3.41
CA MET A 82 -8.08 -8.58 -2.72
C MET A 82 -7.67 -8.85 -1.27
N GLY A 83 -8.41 -9.68 -0.54
CA GLY A 83 -8.11 -10.04 0.84
C GLY A 83 -6.74 -10.67 0.99
N ARG A 84 -6.41 -11.68 0.17
CA ARG A 84 -5.08 -12.31 0.19
C ARG A 84 -3.95 -11.31 -0.07
N ARG A 85 -4.15 -10.37 -1.00
CA ARG A 85 -3.17 -9.30 -1.28
C ARG A 85 -3.02 -8.35 -0.11
N MET A 86 -4.12 -7.81 0.43
CA MET A 86 -4.09 -6.88 1.57
C MET A 86 -3.37 -7.49 2.78
N LEU A 87 -3.54 -8.79 3.01
CA LEU A 87 -2.87 -9.56 4.06
C LEU A 87 -1.42 -9.94 3.73
N GLY A 88 -0.93 -9.67 2.52
CA GLY A 88 0.41 -10.04 2.06
C GLY A 88 0.62 -11.55 1.90
N LEU A 89 -0.44 -12.35 1.79
CA LEU A 89 -0.38 -13.82 1.74
C LEU A 89 0.16 -14.37 0.41
N ASN A 90 0.39 -13.51 -0.57
CA ASN A 90 1.05 -13.86 -1.84
C ASN A 90 2.58 -13.65 -1.77
N GLN A 91 3.10 -13.18 -0.63
CA GLN A 91 4.52 -12.91 -0.44
C GLN A 91 5.21 -14.17 0.13
N PRO A 92 6.20 -14.74 -0.58
CA PRO A 92 6.92 -15.94 -0.14
C PRO A 92 7.99 -15.61 0.91
N VAL A 93 7.58 -15.00 2.02
CA VAL A 93 8.48 -14.48 3.06
C VAL A 93 9.31 -15.59 3.72
N GLU A 94 8.77 -16.80 3.82
CA GLU A 94 9.47 -17.96 4.36
C GLU A 94 10.68 -18.36 3.49
N ALA A 95 10.65 -18.10 2.18
CA ALA A 95 11.78 -18.34 1.29
C ALA A 95 12.89 -17.31 1.54
N PHE A 96 12.53 -16.02 1.66
CA PHE A 96 13.44 -14.95 2.03
C PHE A 96 14.10 -15.22 3.39
N GLU A 97 13.31 -15.58 4.41
CA GLU A 97 13.85 -15.83 5.75
C GLU A 97 14.80 -17.02 5.77
N ARG A 98 14.46 -18.12 5.11
CA ARG A 98 15.34 -19.29 5.01
C ARG A 98 16.69 -18.93 4.36
N GLN A 99 16.66 -18.05 3.36
CA GLN A 99 17.85 -17.61 2.65
C GLN A 99 18.74 -16.68 3.48
N TYR A 100 18.16 -15.78 4.28
CA TYR A 100 18.89 -14.69 4.93
C TYR A 100 18.91 -14.71 6.47
N ARG A 101 18.29 -15.69 7.14
CA ARG A 101 18.23 -15.79 8.60
C ARG A 101 19.59 -15.81 9.30
N ASP A 102 20.61 -16.32 8.62
CA ASP A 102 21.97 -16.44 9.16
C ASP A 102 22.91 -15.32 8.62
N HIS A 103 22.36 -14.37 7.84
CA HIS A 103 23.13 -13.24 7.30
C HIS A 103 23.54 -12.29 8.44
N PRO A 104 24.82 -11.85 8.53
CA PRO A 104 25.31 -11.05 9.66
C PRO A 104 24.52 -9.78 9.98
N GLN A 105 23.95 -9.15 8.94
CA GLN A 105 23.16 -7.91 9.10
C GLN A 105 21.65 -8.14 9.05
N LEU A 106 21.18 -9.12 8.27
CA LEU A 106 19.73 -9.34 8.07
C LEU A 106 19.15 -10.34 9.06
N GLY A 107 19.95 -11.29 9.55
CA GLY A 107 19.49 -12.31 10.49
C GLY A 107 18.86 -11.71 11.74
N ALA A 108 19.48 -10.66 12.29
CA ALA A 108 18.92 -9.93 13.43
C ALA A 108 17.61 -9.21 13.09
N LEU A 109 17.52 -8.58 11.91
CA LEU A 109 16.29 -7.90 11.44
C LEU A 109 15.14 -8.88 11.19
N ILE A 110 15.46 -10.06 10.66
CA ILE A 110 14.51 -11.15 10.42
C ILE A 110 14.05 -11.73 11.76
N ALA A 111 14.99 -12.08 12.65
CA ALA A 111 14.66 -12.65 13.96
C ALA A 111 13.76 -11.73 14.80
N ALA A 112 13.98 -10.41 14.74
CA ALA A 112 13.15 -9.44 15.45
C ALA A 112 11.70 -9.37 14.93
N ARG A 113 11.45 -9.73 13.67
CA ARG A 113 10.16 -9.60 12.99
C ARG A 113 9.90 -10.79 12.06
N ALA A 114 10.07 -12.02 12.55
CA ALA A 114 9.83 -13.21 11.75
C ALA A 114 8.37 -13.29 11.27
N GLY A 115 8.15 -13.73 10.04
CA GLY A 115 6.86 -13.77 9.35
C GLY A 115 6.41 -12.41 8.79
N LEU A 116 7.27 -11.39 8.78
CA LEU A 116 6.90 -10.04 8.34
C LEU A 116 6.46 -10.05 6.87
N ARG A 117 5.23 -9.58 6.65
CA ARG A 117 4.65 -9.33 5.34
C ARG A 117 4.38 -7.85 5.17
N VAL A 118 4.35 -7.38 3.93
CA VAL A 118 3.99 -6.00 3.60
C VAL A 118 2.49 -5.92 3.31
N PRO A 119 1.69 -5.20 4.12
CA PRO A 119 0.28 -4.99 3.80
C PRO A 119 0.12 -4.28 2.44
N GLN A 120 -0.72 -4.80 1.55
CA GLN A 120 -1.06 -4.12 0.30
C GLN A 120 -2.28 -3.21 0.48
N THR A 121 -2.43 -2.19 -0.38
CA THR A 121 -3.67 -1.42 -0.45
C THR A 121 -4.78 -2.24 -1.11
N ALA A 122 -6.04 -1.78 -1.02
CA ALA A 122 -7.17 -2.50 -1.61
C ALA A 122 -7.04 -2.56 -3.14
N THR A 123 -6.58 -1.46 -3.76
CA THR A 123 -6.33 -1.36 -5.20
C THR A 123 -4.93 -0.83 -5.49
N PRO A 124 -4.34 -1.15 -6.67
CA PRO A 124 -3.10 -0.52 -7.11
C PRO A 124 -3.21 0.99 -7.30
N PHE A 125 -4.39 1.49 -7.69
CA PHE A 125 -4.64 2.92 -7.78
C PHE A 125 -4.48 3.62 -6.42
N GLU A 126 -5.03 3.04 -5.35
CA GLU A 126 -4.85 3.56 -3.99
C GLU A 126 -3.36 3.60 -3.58
N ALA A 127 -2.57 2.58 -3.94
CA ALA A 127 -1.12 2.58 -3.66
C ALA A 127 -0.40 3.75 -4.35
N LEU A 128 -0.73 3.99 -5.63
CA LEU A 128 -0.12 5.05 -6.43
C LEU A 128 -0.56 6.45 -5.96
N ALA A 129 -1.84 6.66 -5.71
CA ALA A 129 -2.38 7.91 -5.20
C ALA A 129 -1.76 8.26 -3.83
N TRP A 130 -1.62 7.26 -2.94
CA TRP A 130 -0.93 7.42 -1.67
C TRP A 130 0.56 7.76 -1.85
N ALA A 131 1.26 7.05 -2.74
CA ALA A 131 2.68 7.29 -3.02
C ALA A 131 2.93 8.72 -3.50
N ILE A 132 2.13 9.22 -4.45
CA ILE A 132 2.20 10.61 -4.94
C ILE A 132 1.91 11.61 -3.82
N THR A 133 0.86 11.36 -3.03
CA THR A 133 0.48 12.21 -1.90
C THR A 133 1.64 12.35 -0.91
N GLY A 134 2.31 11.23 -0.58
CA GLY A 134 3.39 11.15 0.39
C GLY A 134 4.77 11.64 -0.07
N GLN A 135 4.96 11.99 -1.35
CA GLN A 135 6.28 12.39 -1.85
C GLN A 135 6.87 13.57 -1.05
N GLN A 136 8.11 13.42 -0.59
CA GLN A 136 8.93 14.47 0.04
C GLN A 136 8.30 15.13 1.29
N ILE A 137 7.35 14.47 1.95
CA ILE A 137 6.70 14.97 3.18
C ILE A 137 6.64 13.89 4.25
N SER A 138 6.30 14.26 5.48
CA SER A 138 6.07 13.29 6.55
C SER A 138 4.78 12.50 6.32
N VAL A 139 4.68 11.31 6.93
CA VAL A 139 3.45 10.50 6.91
C VAL A 139 2.27 11.27 7.49
N ALA A 140 2.46 12.01 8.59
CA ALA A 140 1.40 12.82 9.20
C ALA A 140 0.85 13.91 8.26
N ALA A 141 1.74 14.57 7.49
CA ALA A 141 1.32 15.53 6.48
C ALA A 141 0.57 14.84 5.33
N ALA A 142 1.04 13.67 4.87
CA ALA A 142 0.37 12.88 3.84
C ALA A 142 -1.03 12.41 4.28
N VAL A 143 -1.18 11.95 5.53
CA VAL A 143 -2.48 11.60 6.12
C VAL A 143 -3.43 12.81 6.10
N THR A 144 -2.92 13.99 6.45
CA THR A 144 -3.74 15.22 6.45
C THR A 144 -4.22 15.58 5.04
N ILE A 145 -3.35 15.52 4.04
CA ILE A 145 -3.72 15.78 2.63
C ILE A 145 -4.73 14.74 2.14
N ARG A 146 -4.49 13.45 2.45
CA ARG A 146 -5.43 12.37 2.13
C ARG A 146 -6.81 12.62 2.74
N ARG A 147 -6.88 13.05 4.00
CA ARG A 147 -8.15 13.33 4.67
C ARG A 147 -8.94 14.44 3.96
N ARG A 148 -8.26 15.52 3.58
CA ARG A 148 -8.86 16.63 2.83
C ARG A 148 -9.31 16.19 1.44
N MET A 149 -8.54 15.34 0.76
CA MET A 149 -8.94 14.72 -0.51
C MET A 149 -10.21 13.89 -0.37
N LEU A 150 -10.30 13.06 0.67
CA LEU A 150 -11.49 12.24 0.94
C LEU A 150 -12.73 13.12 1.18
N LEU A 151 -12.59 14.20 1.96
CA LEU A 151 -13.66 15.17 2.22
C LEU A 151 -14.07 15.95 0.97
N LEU A 152 -13.11 16.28 0.10
CA LEU A 152 -13.36 16.97 -1.16
C LEU A 152 -14.15 16.08 -2.14
N CYS A 153 -13.82 14.79 -2.23
CA CYS A 153 -14.54 13.84 -3.07
C CYS A 153 -15.90 13.43 -2.49
N ASP A 154 -16.02 13.45 -1.16
CA ASP A 154 -17.22 13.12 -0.36
C ASP A 154 -17.95 11.84 -0.79
N CYS A 155 -17.20 10.84 -1.25
CA CYS A 155 -17.77 9.56 -1.64
C CYS A 155 -18.05 8.75 -0.37
N ARG A 156 -19.32 8.61 0.03
CA ARG A 156 -19.71 7.92 1.28
C ARG A 156 -20.41 6.60 1.00
N HIS A 157 -20.03 5.58 1.77
CA HIS A 157 -20.84 4.38 1.92
C HIS A 157 -21.97 4.63 2.94
N SER A 158 -23.05 3.87 2.85
CA SER A 158 -24.23 3.93 3.74
C SER A 158 -23.90 3.74 5.23
N SER A 159 -22.74 3.15 5.56
CA SER A 159 -22.21 3.07 6.92
C SER A 159 -21.63 4.39 7.46
N GLY A 160 -21.57 5.44 6.64
CA GLY A 160 -21.00 6.75 6.98
C GLY A 160 -19.49 6.90 6.72
N LEU A 161 -18.78 5.81 6.36
CA LEU A 161 -17.36 5.87 6.03
C LEU A 161 -17.14 6.56 4.67
N LEU A 162 -16.09 7.38 4.60
CA LEU A 162 -15.58 7.90 3.34
C LEU A 162 -14.85 6.78 2.58
N CYS A 163 -15.19 6.61 1.32
CA CYS A 163 -14.53 5.72 0.39
C CYS A 163 -13.30 6.38 -0.18
N HIS A 164 -12.19 5.65 -0.28
CA HIS A 164 -11.08 6.10 -1.12
C HIS A 164 -11.57 6.28 -2.56
N PRO A 165 -11.38 7.46 -3.19
CA PRO A 165 -11.87 7.71 -4.53
C PRO A 165 -11.11 6.82 -5.54
N ASP A 166 -11.82 6.43 -6.60
CA ASP A 166 -11.21 5.75 -7.74
C ASP A 166 -10.62 6.76 -8.73
N ALA A 167 -10.05 6.23 -9.82
CA ALA A 167 -9.45 7.04 -10.86
C ALA A 167 -10.43 8.03 -11.49
N ALA A 168 -11.67 7.62 -11.76
CA ALA A 168 -12.66 8.48 -12.39
C ALA A 168 -13.03 9.67 -11.49
N ARG A 169 -13.20 9.44 -10.19
CA ARG A 169 -13.50 10.50 -9.20
C ARG A 169 -12.37 11.51 -9.07
N LEU A 170 -11.12 11.05 -8.99
CA LEU A 170 -9.98 11.97 -8.91
C LEU A 170 -9.71 12.68 -10.25
N ALA A 171 -9.96 12.05 -11.39
CA ALA A 171 -9.80 12.67 -12.71
C ALA A 171 -10.79 13.82 -12.95
N ALA A 172 -11.93 13.84 -12.26
CA ALA A 172 -12.94 14.88 -12.35
C ALA A 172 -12.61 16.16 -11.55
N LEU A 173 -11.57 16.13 -10.71
CA LEU A 173 -11.13 17.29 -9.93
C LEU A 173 -10.24 18.23 -10.76
N THR A 174 -10.18 19.49 -10.35
CA THR A 174 -9.22 20.46 -10.87
C THR A 174 -7.94 20.51 -10.03
N ALA A 175 -6.86 21.03 -10.61
CA ALA A 175 -5.61 21.23 -9.89
C ALA A 175 -5.77 22.21 -8.70
N ASP A 176 -6.66 23.18 -8.81
CA ASP A 176 -6.96 24.16 -7.77
C ASP A 176 -7.71 23.51 -6.59
N GLN A 177 -8.71 22.68 -6.86
CA GLN A 177 -9.41 21.90 -5.83
C GLN A 177 -8.45 20.97 -5.07
N LEU A 178 -7.53 20.30 -5.77
CA LEU A 178 -6.47 19.51 -5.13
C LEU A 178 -5.50 20.40 -4.33
N GLY A 179 -5.20 21.61 -4.82
CA GLY A 179 -4.42 22.61 -4.11
C GLY A 179 -5.06 23.02 -2.78
N GLU A 180 -6.37 23.25 -2.76
CA GLU A 180 -7.16 23.52 -1.55
C GLU A 180 -7.12 22.33 -0.56
N ALA A 181 -7.09 21.09 -1.08
CA ALA A 181 -6.86 19.89 -0.28
C ALA A 181 -5.41 19.73 0.23
N GLY A 182 -4.48 20.60 -0.17
CA GLY A 182 -3.10 20.65 0.29
C GLY A 182 -2.09 19.95 -0.64
N PHE A 183 -2.48 19.55 -1.85
CA PHE A 183 -1.52 19.07 -2.85
C PHE A 183 -0.67 20.24 -3.36
N SER A 184 0.63 20.00 -3.56
CA SER A 184 1.45 20.94 -4.31
C SER A 184 1.08 20.88 -5.79
N ARG A 185 1.38 21.94 -6.56
CA ARG A 185 1.15 21.96 -8.03
C ARG A 185 1.71 20.72 -8.74
N ALA A 186 2.90 20.27 -8.35
CA ALA A 186 3.52 19.08 -8.92
C ALA A 186 2.73 17.80 -8.58
N LYS A 187 2.26 17.65 -7.34
CA LYS A 187 1.46 16.50 -6.91
C LYS A 187 0.06 16.52 -7.54
N SER A 188 -0.59 17.69 -7.64
CA SER A 188 -1.88 17.85 -8.32
C SER A 188 -1.77 17.40 -9.78
N ARG A 189 -0.72 17.85 -10.50
CA ARG A 189 -0.48 17.42 -11.89
C ARG A 189 -0.26 15.90 -11.98
N ALA A 190 0.55 15.33 -11.08
CA ALA A 190 0.87 13.91 -11.11
C ALA A 190 -0.36 13.03 -10.82
N VAL A 191 -1.15 13.37 -9.78
CA VAL A 191 -2.33 12.58 -9.43
C VAL A 191 -3.42 12.71 -10.50
N LEU A 192 -3.61 13.89 -11.11
CA LEU A 192 -4.56 14.06 -12.22
C LEU A 192 -4.12 13.27 -13.46
N ALA A 193 -2.85 13.34 -13.85
CA ALA A 193 -2.32 12.58 -14.99
C ALA A 193 -2.49 11.07 -14.79
N LEU A 194 -2.15 10.55 -13.59
CA LEU A 194 -2.38 9.17 -13.23
C LEU A 194 -3.88 8.80 -13.29
N SER A 195 -4.74 9.64 -12.69
CA SER A 195 -6.17 9.39 -12.61
C SER A 195 -6.83 9.35 -13.98
N GLN A 196 -6.47 10.29 -14.87
CA GLN A 196 -6.95 10.33 -16.24
C GLN A 196 -6.51 9.09 -17.04
N ALA A 197 -5.23 8.73 -16.94
CA ALA A 197 -4.69 7.57 -17.64
C ALA A 197 -5.26 6.24 -17.14
N ALA A 198 -5.60 6.14 -15.85
CA ALA A 198 -6.29 4.97 -15.30
C ALA A 198 -7.78 4.95 -15.69
N ALA A 199 -8.49 6.08 -15.59
CA ALA A 199 -9.91 6.20 -15.91
C ALA A 199 -10.22 5.94 -17.38
N ASN A 200 -9.31 6.32 -18.30
CA ASN A 200 -9.49 6.08 -19.73
C ASN A 200 -8.89 4.74 -20.22
N GLY A 201 -8.37 3.90 -19.32
CA GLY A 201 -7.81 2.59 -19.64
C GLY A 201 -6.40 2.58 -20.23
N THR A 202 -5.74 3.74 -20.40
CA THR A 202 -4.34 3.81 -20.85
C THR A 202 -3.39 3.08 -19.90
N LEU A 203 -3.66 3.19 -18.59
CA LEU A 203 -3.02 2.41 -17.54
C LEU A 203 -4.05 1.45 -16.92
N PRO A 204 -4.12 0.19 -17.40
CA PRO A 204 -5.09 -0.77 -16.89
C PRO A 204 -4.61 -1.40 -15.57
N LEU A 205 -4.53 -0.57 -14.53
CA LEU A 205 -3.87 -0.89 -13.24
C LEU A 205 -4.38 -2.20 -12.61
N ASP A 206 -5.70 -2.41 -12.58
CA ASP A 206 -6.28 -3.62 -11.99
C ASP A 206 -6.02 -4.87 -12.84
N ALA A 207 -6.02 -4.74 -14.17
CA ALA A 207 -5.73 -5.87 -15.06
C ALA A 207 -4.29 -6.38 -14.92
N TRP A 208 -3.34 -5.51 -14.53
CA TRP A 208 -1.96 -5.92 -14.29
C TRP A 208 -1.79 -6.87 -13.10
N LEU A 209 -2.78 -6.95 -12.20
CA LEU A 209 -2.81 -7.96 -11.13
C LEU A 209 -2.87 -9.40 -11.68
N ALA A 210 -3.25 -9.60 -12.94
CA ALA A 210 -3.26 -10.90 -13.61
C ALA A 210 -1.86 -11.38 -14.07
N GLY A 211 -0.79 -10.88 -13.44
CA GLY A 211 0.57 -11.36 -13.66
C GLY A 211 1.37 -10.57 -14.70
N THR A 212 1.05 -9.28 -14.92
CA THR A 212 1.91 -8.44 -15.78
C THR A 212 3.29 -8.27 -15.13
N PRO A 213 4.39 -8.45 -15.90
CA PRO A 213 5.75 -8.28 -15.39
C PRO A 213 6.01 -6.89 -14.80
N ALA A 214 6.73 -6.84 -13.68
CA ALA A 214 6.95 -5.62 -12.90
C ALA A 214 7.74 -4.55 -13.67
N ASP A 215 8.65 -4.95 -14.56
CA ASP A 215 9.41 -4.07 -15.45
C ASP A 215 8.51 -3.36 -16.47
N GLN A 216 7.53 -4.07 -17.06
CA GLN A 216 6.55 -3.48 -17.97
C GLN A 216 5.62 -2.49 -17.25
N ILE A 217 5.20 -2.83 -16.02
CA ILE A 217 4.43 -1.91 -15.18
C ILE A 217 5.28 -0.68 -14.85
N ALA A 218 6.54 -0.88 -14.46
CA ALA A 218 7.46 0.19 -14.11
C ALA A 218 7.68 1.17 -15.26
N GLU A 219 7.93 0.67 -16.47
CA GLU A 219 8.13 1.48 -17.68
C GLU A 219 6.93 2.40 -17.92
N ARG A 220 5.71 1.85 -17.90
CA ARG A 220 4.48 2.62 -18.13
C ARG A 220 4.20 3.64 -17.03
N LEU A 221 4.48 3.30 -15.77
CA LEU A 221 4.33 4.23 -14.66
C LEU A 221 5.36 5.36 -14.69
N LEU A 222 6.60 5.08 -15.09
CA LEU A 222 7.66 6.11 -15.24
C LEU A 222 7.34 7.12 -16.36
N ALA A 223 6.55 6.74 -17.36
CA ALA A 223 6.09 7.65 -18.40
C ALA A 223 5.08 8.70 -17.89
N VAL A 224 4.50 8.51 -16.69
CA VAL A 224 3.54 9.46 -16.11
C VAL A 224 4.29 10.64 -15.46
N PRO A 225 3.99 11.90 -15.85
CA PRO A 225 4.67 13.06 -15.28
C PRO A 225 4.54 13.15 -13.75
N GLY A 226 5.68 13.21 -13.07
CA GLY A 226 5.74 13.30 -11.59
C GLY A 226 5.75 11.95 -10.87
N ILE A 227 5.71 10.83 -11.60
CA ILE A 227 5.98 9.50 -11.06
C ILE A 227 7.46 9.15 -11.33
N GLY A 228 8.24 9.01 -10.25
CA GLY A 228 9.65 8.65 -10.32
C GLY A 228 9.94 7.25 -9.77
N PRO A 229 11.21 6.78 -9.84
CA PRO A 229 11.61 5.42 -9.46
C PRO A 229 11.19 4.99 -8.05
N TRP A 230 11.24 5.90 -7.08
CA TRP A 230 10.76 5.63 -5.71
C TRP A 230 9.24 5.39 -5.66
N THR A 231 8.46 6.21 -6.39
CA THR A 231 6.99 6.06 -6.44
C THR A 231 6.60 4.75 -7.10
N VAL A 232 7.31 4.37 -8.17
CA VAL A 232 7.12 3.08 -8.86
C VAL A 232 7.46 1.91 -7.94
N SER A 233 8.63 1.93 -7.28
CA SER A 233 9.02 0.86 -6.36
C SER A 233 8.04 0.70 -5.20
N TYR A 234 7.56 1.81 -4.64
CA TYR A 234 6.53 1.80 -3.61
C TYR A 234 5.20 1.23 -4.12
N ALA A 235 4.75 1.66 -5.31
CA ALA A 235 3.51 1.19 -5.91
C ALA A 235 3.56 -0.28 -6.31
N LEU A 236 4.69 -0.76 -6.86
CA LEU A 236 4.93 -2.17 -7.13
C LEU A 236 4.86 -3.01 -5.86
N LEU A 237 5.43 -2.51 -4.76
CA LEU A 237 5.35 -3.19 -3.47
C LEU A 237 3.91 -3.21 -2.90
N ARG A 238 3.26 -2.05 -2.77
CA ARG A 238 1.97 -1.92 -2.06
C ARG A 238 0.76 -2.23 -2.93
N GLY A 239 0.86 -2.04 -4.24
CA GLY A 239 -0.22 -2.31 -5.20
C GLY A 239 -0.17 -3.71 -5.77
N TYR A 240 1.04 -4.24 -6.03
CA TYR A 240 1.23 -5.49 -6.77
C TYR A 240 1.98 -6.58 -5.99
N GLY A 241 2.48 -6.27 -4.79
CA GLY A 241 3.18 -7.25 -3.94
C GLY A 241 4.55 -7.63 -4.47
N TRP A 242 5.15 -6.80 -5.34
CA TRP A 242 6.48 -7.07 -5.89
C TRP A 242 7.57 -6.68 -4.89
N LEU A 243 8.36 -7.66 -4.49
CA LEU A 243 9.27 -7.57 -3.35
C LEU A 243 10.68 -7.10 -3.71
N ASP A 244 10.93 -6.69 -4.95
CA ASP A 244 12.29 -6.40 -5.45
C ASP A 244 12.52 -4.94 -5.87
N GLY A 245 11.58 -4.04 -5.57
CA GLY A 245 11.72 -2.61 -5.81
C GLY A 245 12.80 -1.97 -4.93
N SER A 246 13.72 -1.21 -5.55
CA SER A 246 14.77 -0.52 -4.79
C SER A 246 14.24 0.78 -4.19
N LEU A 247 14.07 0.80 -2.87
CA LEU A 247 13.65 1.98 -2.09
C LEU A 247 14.83 2.81 -1.57
N HIS A 248 15.94 2.86 -2.32
CA HIS A 248 17.17 3.53 -1.89
C HIS A 248 17.03 5.05 -1.70
N GLY A 249 16.05 5.68 -2.35
CA GLY A 249 15.71 7.09 -2.16
C GLY A 249 14.93 7.37 -0.87
N ASP A 250 14.42 6.33 -0.20
CA ASP A 250 13.55 6.47 0.97
C ASP A 250 14.35 6.90 2.21
N VAL A 251 13.93 8.00 2.84
CA VAL A 251 14.66 8.59 3.97
C VAL A 251 14.63 7.67 5.20
N ALA A 252 13.53 6.94 5.42
CA ALA A 252 13.40 6.02 6.54
C ALA A 252 14.26 4.77 6.31
N VAL A 253 14.24 4.20 5.11
CA VAL A 253 15.13 3.08 4.74
C VAL A 253 16.59 3.45 4.95
N ARG A 254 17.02 4.62 4.48
CA ARG A 254 18.40 5.10 4.64
C ARG A 254 18.76 5.31 6.11
N LYS A 255 17.86 5.89 6.90
CA LYS A 255 18.09 6.08 8.34
C LYS A 255 18.27 4.75 9.07
N ALA A 256 17.38 3.78 8.81
CA ALA A 256 17.45 2.45 9.38
C ALA A 256 18.73 1.71 8.95
N LEU A 257 19.11 1.82 7.67
CA LEU A 257 20.34 1.23 7.16
C LEU A 257 21.58 1.78 7.87
N GLY A 258 21.63 3.10 8.13
CA GLY A 258 22.72 3.69 8.91
C GLY A 258 22.88 3.05 10.30
N MET A 259 21.76 2.74 10.97
CA MET A 259 21.76 2.04 12.27
C MET A 259 22.28 0.60 12.14
N VAL A 260 21.84 -0.14 11.11
CA VAL A 260 22.28 -1.52 10.84
C VAL A 260 23.78 -1.57 10.51
N LEU A 261 24.30 -0.57 9.80
CA LEU A 261 25.70 -0.47 9.43
C LEU A 261 26.58 0.13 10.54
N GLY A 262 26.01 0.55 11.68
CA GLY A 262 26.76 1.22 12.75
C GLY A 262 27.37 2.56 12.32
N GLN A 263 26.80 3.23 11.31
CA GLN A 263 27.29 4.50 10.79
C GLN A 263 26.73 5.67 11.59
N ALA A 264 27.54 6.72 11.81
CA ALA A 264 27.12 7.93 12.52
C ALA A 264 26.05 8.74 11.74
N GLY A 265 25.90 8.50 10.44
CA GLY A 265 24.95 9.19 9.56
C GLY A 265 24.15 8.22 8.68
N LYS A 266 23.14 8.77 7.98
CA LYS A 266 22.39 8.00 6.97
C LYS A 266 23.25 7.84 5.70
N PRO A 267 23.42 6.63 5.14
CA PRO A 267 24.06 6.43 3.85
C PRO A 267 23.40 7.29 2.76
N ASP A 268 24.15 7.63 1.72
CA ASP A 268 23.58 8.28 0.54
C ASP A 268 22.74 7.33 -0.32
N GLN A 269 22.09 7.86 -1.36
CA GLN A 269 21.24 7.05 -2.23
C GLN A 269 22.03 5.96 -2.98
N LYS A 270 23.27 6.26 -3.40
CA LYS A 270 24.11 5.34 -4.15
C LYS A 270 24.56 4.17 -3.25
N GLN A 271 25.07 4.48 -2.07
CA GLN A 271 25.45 3.49 -1.06
C GLN A 271 24.26 2.60 -0.68
N THR A 272 23.09 3.19 -0.49
CA THR A 272 21.86 2.44 -0.16
C THR A 272 21.43 1.55 -1.31
N GLN A 273 21.55 2.02 -2.55
CA GLN A 273 21.24 1.25 -3.75
C GLN A 273 22.19 0.05 -3.91
N GLU A 274 23.49 0.27 -3.74
CA GLU A 274 24.53 -0.78 -3.79
C GLU A 274 24.28 -1.84 -2.72
N TRP A 275 24.04 -1.42 -1.47
CA TRP A 275 23.76 -2.35 -0.37
C TRP A 275 22.47 -3.15 -0.58
N LEU A 276 21.37 -2.48 -0.98
CA LEU A 276 20.13 -3.19 -1.31
C LEU A 276 20.34 -4.16 -2.48
N GLY A 277 21.16 -3.80 -3.46
CA GLY A 277 21.44 -4.62 -4.65
C GLY A 277 21.88 -6.06 -4.35
N ALA A 278 22.57 -6.29 -3.23
CA ALA A 278 22.99 -7.62 -2.79
C ALA A 278 21.84 -8.56 -2.41
N PHE A 279 20.62 -8.03 -2.23
CA PHE A 279 19.46 -8.79 -1.76
C PHE A 279 18.39 -9.01 -2.82
N ALA A 280 18.67 -8.80 -4.11
CA ALA A 280 17.75 -9.23 -5.16
C ALA A 280 17.47 -10.75 -5.04
N PRO A 281 16.22 -11.23 -5.21
CA PRO A 281 15.03 -10.51 -5.64
C PRO A 281 14.13 -9.97 -4.50
N TRP A 282 14.70 -9.55 -3.36
CA TRP A 282 14.00 -9.19 -2.12
C TRP A 282 14.24 -7.75 -1.66
N ARG A 283 14.72 -6.87 -2.54
CA ARG A 283 15.16 -5.50 -2.17
C ARG A 283 14.09 -4.71 -1.42
N ALA A 284 12.83 -4.79 -1.84
CA ALA A 284 11.73 -4.10 -1.19
C ALA A 284 11.32 -4.76 0.13
N LEU A 285 11.41 -6.09 0.25
CA LEU A 285 11.17 -6.78 1.51
C LEU A 285 12.25 -6.46 2.55
N VAL A 286 13.52 -6.36 2.13
CA VAL A 286 14.60 -5.88 3.00
C VAL A 286 14.34 -4.45 3.45
N ALA A 287 13.94 -3.56 2.53
CA ALA A 287 13.53 -2.21 2.87
C ALA A 287 12.35 -2.17 3.86
N ALA A 288 11.43 -3.13 3.77
CA ALA A 288 10.32 -3.29 4.71
C ALA A 288 10.79 -3.69 6.12
N HIS A 289 11.76 -4.60 6.25
CA HIS A 289 12.41 -4.88 7.54
C HIS A 289 13.12 -3.64 8.10
N LEU A 290 13.74 -2.83 7.25
CA LEU A 290 14.36 -1.56 7.66
C LEU A 290 13.30 -0.54 8.14
N TRP A 291 12.13 -0.45 7.50
CA TRP A 291 11.03 0.35 8.02
C TRP A 291 10.55 -0.15 9.39
N ALA A 292 10.41 -1.48 9.55
CA ALA A 292 9.98 -2.10 10.80
C ALA A 292 10.96 -1.85 11.97
N LEU A 293 12.24 -1.62 11.69
CA LEU A 293 13.24 -1.26 12.70
C LEU A 293 12.96 0.11 13.33
N LEU A 294 12.39 1.04 12.58
CA LEU A 294 12.13 2.40 13.03
C LEU A 294 10.79 2.57 13.77
N GLN A 295 9.93 1.55 13.74
CA GLN A 295 8.59 1.63 14.31
C GLN A 295 8.33 0.53 15.34
N ALA A 296 7.68 0.91 16.44
CA ALA A 296 7.23 -0.06 17.45
C ALA A 296 6.03 -0.92 16.96
N GLY A 297 5.37 -0.58 15.84
CA GLY A 297 4.33 -1.41 15.21
C GLY A 297 3.88 -0.90 13.84
N GLY A 298 4.06 -1.71 12.79
CA GLY A 298 3.59 -1.50 11.41
C GLY A 298 4.35 -0.44 10.59
N PHE A 299 4.40 -0.64 9.27
CA PHE A 299 4.91 0.32 8.28
C PHE A 299 4.00 0.35 7.06
#